data_AF-A0A329ZN10-F1
#
_entry.id   AF-A0A329ZN10-F1
#
_cell.length_a   1.000
_cell.length_b   1.000
_cell.length_c   1.000
_cell.angle_alpha   90.00
_cell.angle_beta   90.00
_cell.angle_gamma   90.00
#
_symmetry.space_group_name_H-M   'P 1'
#
loop_
_entity.id
_entity.type
_entity.pdbx_description
1 polymer ?
#
loop_
_entity_poly.entity_id
_entity_poly.type
_entity_poly.pdbx_seq_one_letter_code
_entity_poly.pdbx_strand_id
1 'polypeptide(L)'
;MGESVNYETLEITSSEYFFISQELDCLSDFNERNFVVLDRLCKKIDVTKKVLKVYSGKFLSMKDKQEELSHEEYLQLGRILLRWAREKRDFKFLNSAFKLADLIQDDSLMREAQIVLGEME
;
A
#
# COMPACT_ATOMS: atom_id res chain seq x y z
N MET A 1 13.48 -20.31 -9.40
CA MET A 1 14.18 -19.00 -9.29
C MET A 1 13.72 -18.39 -7.99
N GLY A 2 14.62 -18.22 -7.03
CA GLY A 2 14.29 -17.83 -5.66
C GLY A 2 14.27 -16.32 -5.49
N GLU A 3 13.15 -15.78 -5.03
CA GLU A 3 13.05 -14.41 -4.56
C GLU A 3 13.98 -14.24 -3.35
N SER A 4 14.76 -13.15 -3.32
CA SER A 4 15.60 -12.78 -2.19
C SER A 4 15.16 -11.42 -1.69
N VAL A 5 14.68 -11.34 -0.45
CA VAL A 5 14.18 -10.09 0.15
C VAL A 5 15.25 -9.58 1.12
N ASN A 6 15.84 -8.42 0.81
CA ASN A 6 16.65 -7.71 1.80
C ASN A 6 15.72 -6.92 2.72
N TYR A 7 15.54 -7.38 3.96
CA TYR A 7 14.63 -6.77 4.92
C TYR A 7 15.16 -5.49 5.55
N GLU A 8 16.45 -5.16 5.42
CA GLU A 8 17.01 -3.91 5.95
C GLU A 8 16.80 -2.74 4.98
N THR A 9 16.89 -2.99 3.68
CA THR A 9 16.80 -1.96 2.63
C THR A 9 15.55 -2.04 1.77
N LEU A 10 14.74 -3.11 1.89
CA LEU A 10 13.56 -3.38 1.06
C LEU A 10 13.84 -3.54 -0.43
N GLU A 11 15.06 -3.92 -0.81
CA GLU A 11 15.34 -4.20 -2.22
C GLU A 11 14.72 -5.56 -2.59
N ILE A 12 13.56 -5.51 -3.23
CA ILE A 12 12.95 -6.65 -3.91
C ILE A 12 13.56 -6.66 -5.32
N THR A 13 14.54 -7.53 -5.54
CA THR A 13 15.09 -7.76 -6.88
C THR A 13 14.16 -8.70 -7.65
N SER A 14 13.08 -8.13 -8.17
CA SER A 14 12.21 -8.75 -9.16
C SER A 14 12.43 -8.06 -10.50
N SER A 15 12.66 -8.87 -11.53
CA SER A 15 12.86 -8.53 -12.94
C SER A 15 12.10 -7.27 -13.40
N GLU A 16 12.85 -6.24 -13.85
CA GLU A 16 12.58 -4.99 -14.61
C GLU A 16 11.15 -4.43 -14.87
N TYR A 17 10.08 -4.98 -14.34
CA TYR A 17 8.71 -4.56 -14.56
C TYR A 17 7.91 -4.71 -13.26
N PHE A 18 8.02 -3.71 -12.39
CA PHE A 18 7.14 -3.55 -11.24
C PHE A 18 5.78 -3.03 -11.73
N PHE A 19 4.89 -3.92 -12.17
CA PHE A 19 3.50 -3.57 -12.45
C PHE A 19 2.73 -3.50 -11.12
N ILE A 20 2.58 -2.29 -10.60
CA ILE A 20 1.86 -2.02 -9.34
C ILE A 20 0.46 -2.62 -9.34
N SER A 21 -0.26 -2.60 -10.46
CA SER A 21 -1.58 -3.21 -10.55
C SER A 21 -1.58 -4.72 -10.28
N GLN A 22 -0.57 -5.46 -10.77
CA GLN A 22 -0.44 -6.89 -10.51
C GLN A 22 0.04 -7.19 -9.08
N GLU A 23 0.96 -6.39 -8.55
CA GLU A 23 1.41 -6.55 -7.16
C GLU A 23 0.34 -6.13 -6.14
N LEU A 24 -0.48 -5.11 -6.43
CA LEU A 24 -1.61 -4.72 -5.57
C LEU A 24 -2.60 -5.87 -5.41
N ASP A 25 -2.92 -6.58 -6.48
CA ASP A 25 -3.77 -7.77 -6.39
C ASP A 25 -3.15 -8.83 -5.47
N CYS A 26 -1.85 -9.10 -5.61
CA CYS A 26 -1.13 -10.03 -4.72
C CYS A 26 -1.11 -9.56 -3.26
N LEU A 27 -1.07 -8.26 -2.98
CA LEU A 27 -1.07 -7.71 -1.62
C LEU A 27 -2.39 -7.95 -0.86
N SER A 28 -3.46 -8.32 -1.56
CA SER A 28 -4.72 -8.71 -0.93
C SER A 28 -4.64 -10.00 -0.12
N ASP A 29 -3.66 -10.86 -0.40
CA ASP A 29 -3.50 -12.15 0.26
C ASP A 29 -2.88 -12.02 1.66
N PHE A 30 -3.46 -12.69 2.65
CA PHE A 30 -3.03 -12.60 4.04
C PHE A 30 -1.80 -13.47 4.33
N ASN A 31 -0.61 -12.95 4.05
CA ASN A 31 0.67 -13.59 4.39
C ASN A 31 1.68 -12.59 4.99
N GLU A 32 2.74 -13.11 5.63
CA GLU A 32 3.72 -12.29 6.33
C GLU A 32 4.48 -11.33 5.40
N ARG A 33 4.83 -11.76 4.18
CA ARG A 33 5.46 -10.91 3.16
C ARG A 33 4.61 -9.68 2.90
N ASN A 34 3.32 -9.87 2.62
CA ASN A 34 2.39 -8.80 2.27
C ASN A 34 2.14 -7.86 3.45
N PHE A 35 2.03 -8.40 4.67
CA PHE A 35 1.93 -7.58 5.88
C PHE A 35 3.11 -6.62 6.01
N VAL A 36 4.34 -7.12 5.84
CA VAL A 36 5.56 -6.30 5.92
C VAL A 36 5.54 -5.20 4.85
N VAL A 37 5.16 -5.53 3.61
CA VAL A 37 5.06 -4.54 2.52
C VAL A 37 4.03 -3.46 2.84
N LEU A 38 2.82 -3.83 3.28
CA LEU A 38 1.77 -2.90 3.64
C LEU A 38 2.12 -2.03 4.85
N ASP A 39 2.75 -2.59 5.89
CA ASP A 39 3.22 -1.86 7.08
C ASP A 39 4.17 -0.72 6.70
N ARG A 40 5.04 -0.98 5.73
CA ARG A 40 6.03 -0.05 5.18
C ARG A 40 5.39 0.99 4.27
N LEU A 41 4.38 0.60 3.48
CA LEU A 41 3.58 1.55 2.68
C LEU A 41 2.83 2.53 3.58
N CYS A 42 2.23 2.08 4.67
CA CYS A 42 1.55 2.94 5.64
C CYS A 42 2.48 4.01 6.21
N LYS A 43 3.71 3.64 6.57
CA LYS A 43 4.74 4.59 7.04
C LYS A 43 5.07 5.65 5.98
N LYS A 44 5.02 5.32 4.70
CA LYS A 44 5.24 6.29 3.62
C LYS A 44 4.03 7.20 3.45
N ILE A 45 2.81 6.65 3.42
CA ILE A 45 1.57 7.44 3.34
C ILE A 45 1.55 8.50 4.45
N ASP A 46 1.99 8.14 5.65
CA ASP A 46 2.08 9.05 6.80
C ASP A 46 3.06 10.23 6.59
N VAL A 47 4.15 10.02 5.84
CA VAL A 47 5.24 10.99 5.69
C VAL A 47 5.14 11.79 4.39
N THR A 48 4.91 11.12 3.27
CA THR A 48 4.99 11.74 1.93
C THR A 48 3.64 12.23 1.44
N LYS A 49 2.53 11.77 2.05
CA LYS A 49 1.15 12.02 1.58
C LYS A 49 0.95 11.72 0.08
N LYS A 50 1.83 10.92 -0.51
CA LYS A 50 1.84 10.51 -1.92
C LYS A 50 2.50 9.16 -2.05
N VAL A 51 1.88 8.24 -2.77
CA VAL A 51 2.45 6.93 -3.10
C VAL A 51 2.92 6.98 -4.54
N LEU A 52 4.20 6.64 -4.74
CA LEU A 52 4.86 6.76 -6.03
C LEU A 52 5.16 5.37 -6.60
N LYS A 53 4.86 5.18 -7.88
CA LYS A 53 5.32 4.11 -8.75
C LYS A 53 6.83 4.18 -8.88
N VAL A 54 7.50 3.08 -8.57
CA VAL A 54 8.95 2.96 -8.71
C VAL A 54 9.25 1.80 -9.63
N TYR A 55 9.83 2.09 -10.79
CA TYR A 55 10.18 1.11 -11.83
C TYR A 55 11.52 0.39 -11.57
N SER A 56 12.05 0.42 -10.34
CA SER A 56 13.39 -0.10 -10.03
C SER A 56 13.50 -0.58 -8.58
N GLY A 57 14.17 -1.72 -8.37
CA GLY A 57 14.45 -2.30 -7.06
C GLY A 57 15.30 -1.44 -6.10
N LYS A 58 15.77 -0.26 -6.53
CA LYS A 58 16.50 0.70 -5.71
C LYS A 58 15.59 1.83 -5.21
N PHE A 59 14.61 1.45 -4.41
CA PHE A 59 13.55 2.32 -3.85
C PHE A 59 14.08 3.60 -3.16
N LEU A 60 15.30 3.60 -2.62
CA LEU A 60 15.84 4.68 -1.79
C LEU A 60 16.79 5.66 -2.50
N SER A 61 17.11 5.46 -3.78
CA SER A 61 18.26 6.16 -4.40
C SER A 61 17.97 6.98 -5.66
N MET A 62 16.82 6.81 -6.33
CA MET A 62 16.55 7.51 -7.59
C MET A 62 15.26 8.32 -7.54
N LYS A 63 15.41 9.65 -7.60
CA LYS A 63 14.32 10.63 -7.73
C LYS A 63 13.71 10.67 -9.14
N ASP A 64 14.47 10.24 -10.15
CA ASP A 64 14.20 10.65 -11.54
C ASP A 64 13.20 9.76 -12.31
N LYS A 65 12.61 8.74 -11.67
CA LYS A 65 11.58 7.86 -12.29
C LYS A 65 10.48 7.48 -11.31
N GLN A 66 9.92 8.47 -10.62
CA GLN A 66 8.80 8.29 -9.70
C GLN A 66 7.54 8.87 -10.36
N GLU A 67 6.59 8.01 -10.73
CA GLU A 67 5.25 8.44 -11.18
C GLU A 67 4.28 8.33 -10.01
N GLU A 68 3.32 9.21 -9.85
CA GLU A 68 2.32 9.04 -8.78
C GLU A 68 1.36 7.90 -9.11
N LEU A 69 0.80 7.22 -8.10
CA LEU A 69 -0.34 6.33 -8.34
C LEU A 69 -1.47 7.10 -9.02
N SER A 70 -2.14 6.44 -9.96
CA SER A 70 -3.42 6.92 -10.47
C SER A 70 -4.51 6.83 -9.40
N HIS A 71 -5.61 7.52 -9.62
CA HIS A 71 -6.78 7.47 -8.73
C HIS A 71 -7.26 6.04 -8.47
N GLU A 72 -7.35 5.22 -9.52
CA GLU A 72 -7.79 3.82 -9.41
C GLU A 72 -6.83 2.96 -8.58
N GLU A 73 -5.52 3.17 -8.72
CA GLU A 73 -4.51 2.44 -7.94
C GLU A 73 -4.54 2.86 -6.47
N TYR A 74 -4.80 4.15 -6.17
CA TYR A 74 -5.03 4.60 -4.80
C TYR A 74 -6.29 3.98 -4.19
N LEU A 75 -7.37 3.89 -4.96
CA LEU A 75 -8.60 3.23 -4.53
C LEU A 75 -8.38 1.74 -4.25
N GLN A 76 -7.71 1.03 -5.14
CA GLN A 76 -7.37 -0.37 -4.96
C GLN A 76 -6.52 -0.57 -3.69
N LEU A 77 -5.48 0.24 -3.50
CA LEU A 77 -4.65 0.22 -2.30
C LEU A 77 -5.48 0.50 -1.03
N GLY A 78 -6.37 1.50 -1.07
CA GLY A 78 -7.28 1.82 0.02
C GLY A 78 -8.14 0.62 0.41
N ARG A 79 -8.75 -0.05 -0.57
CA ARG A 79 -9.57 -1.26 -0.34
C ARG A 79 -8.76 -2.42 0.24
N ILE A 80 -7.52 -2.61 -0.22
CA ILE A 80 -6.60 -3.62 0.34
C ILE A 80 -6.34 -3.31 1.82
N LEU A 81 -6.02 -2.06 2.16
CA LEU A 81 -5.78 -1.64 3.54
C LEU A 81 -7.02 -1.85 4.42
N LEU A 82 -8.22 -1.54 3.92
CA LEU A 82 -9.47 -1.79 4.65
C LEU A 82 -9.70 -3.29 4.91
N ARG A 83 -9.44 -4.14 3.91
CA ARG A 83 -9.53 -5.60 4.05
C ARG A 83 -8.56 -6.11 5.11
N TRP A 84 -7.33 -5.62 5.11
CA TRP A 84 -6.32 -5.96 6.11
C TRP A 84 -6.64 -5.44 7.50
N ALA A 85 -7.15 -4.22 7.61
CA ALA A 85 -7.61 -3.65 8.86
C ALA A 85 -8.70 -4.51 9.49
N ARG A 86 -9.70 -4.92 8.70
CA ARG A 86 -10.80 -5.78 9.14
C ARG A 86 -10.31 -7.15 9.62
N GLU A 87 -9.50 -7.82 8.81
CA GLU A 87 -9.03 -9.18 9.11
C GLU A 87 -8.08 -9.23 10.31
N LYS A 88 -7.13 -8.28 10.38
CA LYS A 88 -6.12 -8.24 11.45
C LYS A 88 -6.54 -7.43 12.66
N ARG A 89 -7.69 -6.75 12.59
CA ARG A 89 -8.12 -5.72 13.56
C ARG A 89 -7.03 -4.67 13.81
N ASP A 90 -6.35 -4.25 12.74
CA ASP A 90 -5.22 -3.33 12.82
C ASP A 90 -5.63 -1.89 12.44
N PHE A 91 -5.76 -1.04 13.45
CA PHE A 91 -6.12 0.37 13.30
C PHE A 91 -5.09 1.18 12.49
N LYS A 92 -3.84 0.70 12.35
CA LYS A 92 -2.83 1.37 11.52
C LYS A 92 -3.20 1.32 10.04
N PHE A 93 -3.67 0.16 9.56
CA PHE A 93 -4.12 0.00 8.18
C PHE A 93 -5.38 0.84 7.94
N LEU A 94 -6.31 0.84 8.89
CA LEU A 94 -7.52 1.65 8.81
C LEU A 94 -7.20 3.15 8.73
N ASN A 95 -6.33 3.65 9.61
CA ASN A 95 -5.90 5.05 9.59
C ASN A 95 -5.22 5.43 8.27
N SER A 96 -4.43 4.52 7.70
CA SER A 96 -3.78 4.74 6.41
C SER A 96 -4.80 4.79 5.27
N ALA A 97 -5.86 3.97 5.31
CA ALA A 97 -6.96 4.04 4.36
C ALA A 97 -7.73 5.36 4.44
N PHE A 98 -7.99 5.88 5.65
CA PHE A 98 -8.59 7.21 5.84
C PHE A 98 -7.74 8.32 5.22
N LYS A 99 -6.42 8.28 5.43
CA LYS A 99 -5.49 9.24 4.83
C LYS A 99 -5.46 9.16 3.31
N LEU A 100 -5.54 7.96 2.75
CA LEU A 100 -5.65 7.79 1.30
C LEU A 100 -6.97 8.39 0.79
N ALA A 101 -8.10 8.08 1.42
CA ALA A 101 -9.40 8.62 1.03
C ALA A 101 -9.42 10.16 1.03
N ASP A 102 -8.85 10.78 2.07
CA ASP A 102 -8.70 12.24 2.16
C ASP A 102 -7.77 12.79 1.06
N LEU A 103 -6.65 12.10 0.81
CA LEU A 103 -5.68 12.50 -0.22
C LEU A 103 -6.29 12.54 -1.63
N ILE A 104 -7.07 11.52 -1.99
CA ILE A 104 -7.73 11.43 -3.30
C ILE A 104 -9.12 12.06 -3.32
N GLN A 105 -9.57 12.63 -2.20
CA GLN A 105 -10.91 13.22 -2.01
C GLN A 105 -12.04 12.28 -2.45
N ASP A 106 -11.95 11.00 -2.08
CA ASP A 106 -12.92 9.98 -2.46
C ASP A 106 -13.89 9.65 -1.32
N ASP A 107 -15.13 10.12 -1.47
CA ASP A 107 -16.21 9.92 -0.49
C ASP A 107 -16.62 8.45 -0.33
N SER A 108 -16.46 7.63 -1.38
CA SER A 108 -16.82 6.21 -1.32
C SER A 108 -15.87 5.46 -0.40
N LEU A 109 -14.57 5.62 -0.63
CA LEU A 109 -13.53 5.00 0.20
C LEU A 109 -13.61 5.51 1.64
N MET A 110 -13.90 6.79 1.85
CA MET A 110 -14.11 7.38 3.17
C MET A 110 -15.26 6.69 3.93
N ARG A 111 -16.40 6.48 3.27
CA ARG A 111 -17.55 5.77 3.86
C ARG A 111 -17.23 4.30 4.15
N GLU A 112 -16.54 3.60 3.25
CA GLU A 112 -16.10 2.22 3.48
C GLU A 112 -15.20 2.13 4.73
N ALA A 113 -14.29 3.09 4.92
CA ALA A 113 -13.43 3.15 6.09
C ALA A 113 -14.22 3.38 7.39
N GLN A 114 -15.26 4.24 7.37
CA GLN A 114 -16.15 4.44 8.51
C GLN A 114 -16.93 3.18 8.89
N ILE A 115 -17.37 2.40 7.90
CA ILE A 115 -18.04 1.11 8.15
C ILE A 115 -17.09 0.14 8.85
N VAL A 116 -15.86 0.00 8.33
CA VAL A 116 -14.84 -0.88 8.94
C VAL A 116 -14.51 -0.44 10.37
N LEU A 117 -14.44 0.86 10.64
CA LEU A 117 -14.24 1.38 11.99
C LEU A 117 -15.32 0.88 12.95
N GLY A 118 -16.60 0.99 12.58
CA GLY A 118 -17.72 0.53 13.40
C GLY A 118 -17.79 -0.99 13.59
N GLU A 119 -17.18 -1.78 12.71
CA GLU A 119 -17.06 -3.24 12.85
C GLU A 119 -15.93 -3.66 13.81
N MET A 120 -14.99 -2.76 14.08
CA MET A 120 -13.80 -3.01 14.91
C MET A 120 -13.98 -2.58 16.38
N GLU A 121 -15.02 -1.80 16.67
CA GLU A 121 -15.45 -1.41 18.03
C GLU A 121 -16.22 -2.54 18.74
#